data_AF-R5AY73-F1
#
_entry.id   AF-R5AY73-F1
#
_cell.length_a   1.000
_cell.length_b   1.000
_cell.length_c   1.000
_cell.angle_alpha   90.00
_cell.angle_beta   90.00
_cell.angle_gamma   90.00
#
_symmetry.space_group_name_H-M   'P 1'
#
loop_
_entity.id
_entity.type
_entity.pdbx_description
1 polymer ?
#
loop_
_entity_poly.entity_id
_entity_poly.type
_entity_poly.pdbx_seq_one_letter_code
_entity_poly.pdbx_strand_id
1 'polypeptide(L)'
;MKQLYKYILLAVTIASFAVGAMAQDNSTSTSVLRRGGSRDRNKGTNPQTNVTERMQSRMAETPVSDADLSWMRVVYRQLDLTKDKNTPLYFPEEPTEGQESLFRIIMRLLANDQLAAYEYLDGRELFTDQYRIKVRDMLDRFHIYYSDAKGSSEKHPKFTIEESDVPANEVLSYYIIERYEFDNRSNRMRTRIQAICPVLHRTDDFGTEAVKYPMFWIKMDDLRPYLSTQNIFTSDDNNLATCTYDDFFQLGLYEGDIYKTRNLRNKSMAQLYPDPDDLKHAQDSIQQRLDSFGKKLWVPSLEELTAMREAKEQAELEAEEKAAAEEAAANGEEIGNDDQKKNTRRASARRSTPKKDAKAKKKNKPTKVKRAKAPKGAANSGATRSVRNRRK
;
A
#
# COMPACT_ATOMS: atom_id res chain seq x y z
N MET A 1 71.09 -22.12 -24.05
CA MET A 1 69.84 -22.57 -24.68
C MET A 1 69.15 -23.72 -23.93
N LYS A 2 69.78 -24.87 -23.67
CA LYS A 2 69.11 -26.04 -23.02
C LYS A 2 68.71 -25.84 -21.54
N GLN A 3 69.40 -24.99 -20.79
CA GLN A 3 69.07 -24.69 -19.38
C GLN A 3 67.85 -23.75 -19.27
N LEU A 4 67.74 -22.74 -20.15
CA LEU A 4 66.59 -21.81 -20.18
C LEU A 4 65.28 -22.52 -20.54
N TYR A 5 65.30 -23.47 -21.46
CA TYR A 5 64.12 -24.25 -21.80
C TYR A 5 63.56 -25.06 -20.61
N LYS A 6 64.41 -25.52 -19.69
CA LYS A 6 63.97 -26.25 -18.49
C LYS A 6 63.24 -25.35 -17.50
N TYR A 7 63.70 -24.11 -17.32
CA TYR A 7 63.04 -23.14 -16.45
C TYR A 7 61.72 -22.62 -17.04
N ILE A 8 61.66 -22.46 -18.36
CA ILE A 8 60.42 -22.07 -19.05
C ILE A 8 59.39 -23.20 -19.00
N LEU A 9 59.80 -24.45 -19.21
CA LEU A 9 58.90 -25.61 -19.07
C LEU A 9 58.38 -25.77 -17.64
N LEU A 10 59.25 -25.56 -16.63
CA LEU A 10 58.86 -25.62 -15.22
C LEU A 10 57.85 -24.51 -14.87
N ALA A 11 58.06 -23.28 -15.37
CA ALA A 11 57.15 -22.16 -15.16
C ALA A 11 55.77 -22.39 -15.81
N VAL A 12 55.74 -22.98 -17.02
CA VAL A 12 54.48 -23.32 -17.70
C VAL A 12 53.73 -24.44 -16.96
N THR A 13 54.43 -25.46 -16.44
CA THR A 13 53.79 -26.53 -15.66
C THR A 13 53.20 -26.06 -14.33
N ILE A 14 53.83 -25.07 -13.66
CA ILE A 14 53.31 -24.48 -12.42
C ILE A 14 52.10 -23.56 -12.72
N ALA A 15 52.10 -22.86 -13.85
CA ALA A 15 50.96 -22.05 -14.28
C ALA A 15 49.74 -22.89 -14.67
N SER A 16 49.94 -24.10 -15.24
CA SER A 16 48.82 -25.01 -15.57
C SER A 16 48.18 -25.72 -14.37
N PHE A 17 48.84 -25.77 -13.21
CA PHE A 17 48.26 -26.34 -11.97
C PHE A 17 47.47 -25.31 -11.14
N ALA A 18 47.56 -24.01 -11.46
CA ALA A 18 46.86 -22.96 -10.71
C ALA A 18 45.43 -22.65 -11.22
N VAL A 19 44.99 -23.25 -12.33
CA VAL A 19 43.67 -22.97 -12.95
C VAL A 19 42.58 -23.99 -12.55
N GLY A 20 42.89 -24.95 -11.67
CA GLY A 20 41.97 -26.04 -11.29
C GLY A 20 41.17 -25.86 -9.99
N ALA A 21 41.07 -24.67 -9.40
CA ALA A 21 40.48 -24.49 -8.06
C ALA A 21 39.50 -23.31 -7.92
N MET A 22 38.66 -23.07 -8.93
CA MET A 22 37.50 -22.15 -8.84
C MET A 22 36.27 -22.79 -9.51
N ALA A 23 35.83 -23.92 -8.98
CA ALA A 23 34.52 -24.50 -9.28
C ALA A 23 34.09 -25.33 -8.06
N GLN A 24 33.60 -24.65 -7.02
CA GLN A 24 32.80 -25.30 -5.97
C GLN A 24 31.36 -24.82 -6.10
N ASP A 25 30.51 -25.79 -6.39
CA ASP A 25 29.06 -25.72 -6.40
C ASP A 25 28.51 -25.02 -5.15
N ASN A 26 27.69 -23.99 -5.38
CA ASN A 26 26.72 -23.51 -4.41
C ASN A 26 25.55 -24.50 -4.35
N SER A 27 25.76 -25.62 -3.65
CA SER A 27 24.68 -26.49 -3.20
C SER A 27 24.36 -26.21 -1.74
N THR A 28 23.18 -25.63 -1.55
CA THR A 28 22.50 -25.34 -0.29
C THR A 28 22.40 -26.60 0.57
N SER A 29 23.16 -26.66 1.66
CA SER A 29 22.87 -27.62 2.74
C SER A 29 23.11 -26.97 4.10
N THR A 30 22.04 -27.01 4.88
CA THR A 30 21.89 -26.56 6.27
C THR A 30 23.05 -27.02 7.17
N SER A 31 23.98 -26.12 7.48
CA SER A 31 24.97 -26.37 8.54
C SER A 31 24.47 -25.85 9.88
N VAL A 32 24.21 -26.78 10.80
CA VAL A 32 23.97 -26.52 12.22
C VAL A 32 25.25 -25.93 12.84
N LEU A 33 25.19 -24.66 13.25
CA LEU A 33 26.31 -23.99 13.93
C LEU A 33 26.52 -24.59 15.33
N ARG A 34 27.67 -25.23 15.53
CA ARG A 34 28.18 -25.63 16.85
C ARG A 34 28.55 -24.37 17.64
N ARG A 35 28.08 -24.29 18.89
CA ARG A 35 28.34 -23.21 19.85
C ARG A 35 29.84 -23.14 20.18
N GLY A 36 30.59 -22.36 19.41
CA GLY A 36 32.00 -22.04 19.68
C GLY A 36 32.13 -20.75 20.49
N GLY A 37 32.84 -20.84 21.63
CA GLY A 37 33.66 -19.78 22.23
C GLY A 37 33.07 -18.39 22.40
N SER A 38 32.64 -18.08 23.62
CA SER A 38 32.39 -16.71 24.09
C SER A 38 33.69 -15.88 24.08
N ARG A 39 34.02 -15.22 22.96
CA ARG A 39 35.05 -14.16 22.94
C ARG A 39 35.00 -13.14 21.79
N ASP A 40 33.89 -13.03 21.06
CA ASP A 40 33.69 -12.01 20.01
C ASP A 40 32.31 -11.34 20.08
N ARG A 41 31.91 -10.90 21.28
CA ARG A 41 30.63 -10.19 21.50
C ARG A 41 30.72 -8.67 21.46
N ASN A 42 31.82 -8.09 20.99
CA ASN A 42 32.01 -6.63 21.06
C ASN A 42 32.49 -5.99 19.77
N LYS A 43 31.94 -6.42 18.63
CA LYS A 43 32.12 -5.72 17.35
C LYS A 43 30.78 -5.68 16.61
N GLY A 44 30.05 -4.58 16.76
CA GLY A 44 29.01 -4.19 15.79
C GLY A 44 27.61 -3.89 16.30
N THR A 45 27.29 -4.01 17.59
CA THR A 45 25.97 -3.58 18.09
C THR A 45 26.05 -2.15 18.57
N ASN A 46 25.71 -1.18 17.71
CA ASN A 46 25.24 0.12 18.20
C ASN A 46 23.99 -0.16 19.04
N PRO A 47 23.98 0.17 20.35
CA PRO A 47 22.80 -0.05 21.21
C PRO A 47 21.59 0.79 20.79
N GLN A 48 21.77 1.73 19.86
CA GLN A 48 20.74 2.62 19.32
C GLN A 48 20.00 2.03 18.11
N THR A 49 20.50 0.95 17.50
CA THR A 49 19.82 0.29 16.37
C THR A 49 19.62 -1.18 16.66
N ASN A 50 18.38 -1.52 17.03
CA ASN A 50 17.92 -2.88 17.34
C ASN A 50 17.94 -3.84 16.14
N VAL A 51 18.49 -3.42 15.00
CA VAL A 51 18.49 -4.18 13.75
C VAL A 51 19.78 -4.99 13.63
N THR A 52 19.65 -6.31 13.61
CA THR A 52 20.78 -7.23 13.38
C THR A 52 20.99 -7.48 11.89
N GLU A 53 22.22 -7.78 11.46
CA GLU A 53 22.53 -8.12 10.06
C GLU A 53 21.67 -9.28 9.53
N ARG A 54 21.39 -10.28 10.38
CA ARG A 54 20.46 -11.39 10.07
C ARG A 54 19.03 -10.90 9.80
N MET A 55 18.58 -9.87 10.53
CA MET A 55 17.26 -9.27 10.32
C MET A 55 17.21 -8.54 8.98
N GLN A 56 18.23 -7.73 8.69
CA GLN A 56 18.35 -7.03 7.41
C GLN A 56 18.37 -8.02 6.24
N SER A 57 19.17 -9.10 6.32
CA SER A 57 19.22 -10.10 5.26
C SER A 57 17.89 -10.84 5.05
N ARG A 58 17.07 -10.97 6.09
CA ARG A 58 15.75 -11.61 5.98
C ARG A 58 14.71 -10.68 5.37
N MET A 59 14.84 -9.38 5.62
CA MET A 59 13.91 -8.34 5.15
C MET A 59 14.29 -7.76 3.79
N ALA A 60 15.55 -7.94 3.38
CA ALA A 60 15.99 -7.70 2.02
C ALA A 60 15.21 -8.62 1.07
N GLU A 61 14.10 -8.11 0.54
CA GLU A 61 13.38 -8.78 -0.52
C GLU A 61 14.27 -8.74 -1.77
N THR A 62 14.42 -9.90 -2.42
CA THR A 62 15.02 -9.90 -3.76
C THR A 62 14.04 -9.18 -4.69
N PRO A 63 14.46 -8.08 -5.35
CA PRO A 63 13.58 -7.41 -6.30
C PRO A 63 13.23 -8.43 -7.38
N VAL A 64 11.93 -8.60 -7.63
CA VAL A 64 11.47 -9.42 -8.75
C VAL A 64 12.04 -8.76 -10.00
N SER A 65 12.75 -9.53 -10.82
CA SER A 65 13.29 -9.00 -12.07
C SER A 65 12.13 -8.46 -12.89
N ASP A 66 12.29 -7.28 -13.47
CA ASP A 66 11.24 -6.65 -14.28
C ASP A 66 10.80 -7.56 -15.45
N ALA A 67 11.63 -8.54 -15.85
CA ALA A 67 11.30 -9.56 -16.85
C ALA A 67 10.22 -10.56 -16.40
N ASP A 68 10.05 -10.79 -15.10
CA ASP A 68 9.04 -11.71 -14.57
C ASP A 68 7.68 -11.05 -14.33
N LEU A 69 7.63 -9.71 -14.42
CA LEU A 69 6.42 -8.93 -14.29
C LEU A 69 5.70 -8.89 -15.64
N SER A 70 4.42 -9.29 -15.69
CA SER A 70 3.62 -9.07 -16.91
C SER A 70 2.94 -7.71 -16.94
N TRP A 71 2.71 -7.11 -15.77
CA TRP A 71 2.11 -5.80 -15.68
C TRP A 71 2.67 -5.02 -14.49
N MET A 72 2.92 -3.73 -14.73
CA MET A 72 3.39 -2.82 -13.70
C MET A 72 2.81 -1.42 -13.90
N ARG A 73 2.49 -0.75 -12.79
CA ARG A 73 2.02 0.63 -12.77
C ARG A 73 2.63 1.36 -11.59
N VAL A 74 3.29 2.49 -11.87
CA VAL A 74 3.83 3.36 -10.81
C VAL A 74 2.98 4.61 -10.63
N VAL A 75 2.63 4.87 -9.38
CA VAL A 75 1.71 5.90 -8.92
C VAL A 75 2.37 6.66 -7.78
N TYR A 76 2.13 7.97 -7.73
CA TYR A 76 2.60 8.83 -6.64
C TYR A 76 1.38 9.27 -5.84
N ARG A 77 1.39 9.02 -4.54
CA ARG A 77 0.31 9.44 -3.65
C ARG A 77 0.78 10.46 -2.65
N GLN A 78 -0.13 11.36 -2.28
CA GLN A 78 0.00 12.20 -1.11
C GLN A 78 -0.79 11.57 0.03
N LEU A 79 -0.09 11.22 1.09
CA LEU A 79 -0.67 10.85 2.37
C LEU A 79 -0.80 12.12 3.21
N ASP A 80 -2.02 12.46 3.57
CA ASP A 80 -2.31 13.57 4.46
C ASP A 80 -2.43 13.04 5.90
N LEU A 81 -1.62 13.55 6.82
CA LEU A 81 -1.57 13.09 8.21
C LEU A 81 -2.77 13.56 9.04
N THR A 82 -3.54 14.52 8.53
CA THR A 82 -4.80 14.95 9.16
C THR A 82 -5.91 13.91 9.05
N LYS A 83 -5.76 12.92 8.14
CA LYS A 83 -6.73 11.81 7.98
C LYS A 83 -6.49 10.74 9.04
N ASP A 84 -7.56 10.26 9.68
CA ASP A 84 -7.53 9.26 10.77
C ASP A 84 -6.67 8.03 10.47
N LYS A 85 -6.75 7.47 9.25
CA LYS A 85 -5.97 6.29 8.86
C LYS A 85 -4.46 6.51 8.83
N ASN A 86 -4.02 7.75 8.64
CA ASN A 86 -2.61 8.12 8.54
C ASN A 86 -2.07 8.72 9.86
N THR A 87 -2.92 8.94 10.85
CA THR A 87 -2.51 9.42 12.18
C THR A 87 -1.38 8.61 12.83
N PRO A 88 -1.24 7.27 12.61
CA PRO A 88 -0.13 6.52 13.19
C PRO A 88 1.24 6.94 12.67
N LEU A 89 1.32 7.65 11.54
CA LEU A 89 2.58 8.15 10.98
C LEU A 89 3.05 9.45 11.65
N TYR A 90 2.14 10.17 12.29
CA TYR A 90 2.38 11.47 12.92
C TYR A 90 2.59 11.34 14.43
N PHE A 91 1.75 10.55 15.11
CA PHE A 91 1.84 10.38 16.56
C PHE A 91 2.86 9.30 16.96
N PRO A 92 3.53 9.45 18.12
CA PRO A 92 3.42 10.56 19.08
C PRO A 92 4.21 11.81 18.63
N GLU A 93 3.70 13.01 18.94
CA GLU A 93 4.36 14.30 18.61
C GLU A 93 5.71 14.42 19.35
N GLU A 94 5.69 14.07 20.62
CA GLU A 94 6.86 13.97 21.49
C GLU A 94 7.27 12.49 21.63
N PRO A 95 8.57 12.17 21.43
CA PRO A 95 9.07 10.82 21.67
C PRO A 95 8.72 10.35 23.08
N THR A 96 8.04 9.22 23.18
CA THR A 96 7.82 8.51 24.46
C THR A 96 8.75 7.31 24.51
N GLU A 97 9.02 6.73 25.68
CA GLU A 97 9.94 5.60 25.86
C GLU A 97 9.64 4.43 24.87
N GLY A 98 10.40 4.39 23.77
CA GLY A 98 10.30 3.37 22.71
C GLY A 98 9.26 3.63 21.61
N GLN A 99 8.61 4.80 21.58
CA GLN A 99 7.64 5.18 20.55
C GLN A 99 8.00 6.54 19.96
N GLU A 100 8.14 6.58 18.63
CA GLU A 100 8.56 7.76 17.88
C GLU A 100 7.73 7.89 16.61
N SER A 101 7.49 9.13 16.18
CA SER A 101 6.89 9.40 14.87
C SER A 101 7.80 8.95 13.72
N LEU A 102 7.21 8.63 12.58
CA LEU A 102 7.96 8.14 11.40
C LEU A 102 9.05 9.13 10.98
N PHE A 103 8.75 10.43 11.01
CA PHE A 103 9.72 11.47 10.65
C PHE A 103 10.92 11.50 11.60
N ARG A 104 10.69 11.38 12.91
CA ARG A 104 11.77 11.36 13.90
C ARG A 104 12.67 10.14 13.73
N ILE A 105 12.09 8.96 13.45
CA ILE A 105 12.84 7.75 13.13
C ILE A 105 13.75 7.99 11.92
N ILE A 106 13.20 8.55 10.84
CA ILE A 106 13.94 8.90 9.62
C ILE A 106 15.11 9.86 9.93
N MET A 107 14.85 10.94 10.66
CA MET A 107 15.84 11.96 10.99
C MET A 107 16.97 11.38 11.85
N ARG A 108 16.65 10.56 12.85
CA ARG A 108 17.66 9.87 13.67
C ARG A 108 18.55 8.97 12.82
N LEU A 109 17.99 8.23 11.87
CA LEU A 109 18.75 7.31 11.03
C LEU A 109 19.63 8.05 10.02
N LEU A 110 19.16 9.18 9.48
CA LEU A 110 19.96 10.06 8.62
C LEU A 110 21.10 10.73 9.37
N ALA A 111 20.84 11.22 10.58
CA ALA A 111 21.85 11.82 11.44
C ALA A 111 22.98 10.83 11.81
N ASN A 112 22.69 9.52 11.81
CA ASN A 112 23.65 8.45 12.07
C ASN A 112 24.35 7.89 10.81
N ASP A 113 24.10 8.44 9.62
CA ASP A 113 24.59 7.94 8.31
C ASP A 113 24.17 6.48 8.02
N GLN A 114 22.99 6.08 8.48
CA GLN A 114 22.44 4.73 8.27
C GLN A 114 21.46 4.64 7.11
N LEU A 115 20.96 5.78 6.62
CA LEU A 115 20.07 5.87 5.48
C LEU A 115 20.64 6.82 4.42
N ALA A 116 20.37 6.50 3.16
CA ALA A 116 20.63 7.39 2.04
C ALA A 116 19.38 8.20 1.69
N ALA A 117 19.51 9.53 1.65
CA ALA A 117 18.50 10.45 1.16
C ALA A 117 18.81 10.86 -0.29
N TYR A 118 17.78 10.97 -1.12
CA TYR A 118 17.88 11.36 -2.53
C TYR A 118 17.10 12.65 -2.77
N GLU A 119 17.55 13.45 -3.72
CA GLU A 119 16.93 14.73 -4.02
C GLU A 119 15.51 14.58 -4.58
N TYR A 120 14.62 15.46 -4.12
CA TYR A 120 13.30 15.62 -4.72
C TYR A 120 13.42 16.43 -6.02
N LEU A 121 13.13 15.79 -7.14
CA LEU A 121 13.17 16.43 -8.46
C LEU A 121 11.74 16.66 -8.95
N ASP A 122 11.41 17.85 -9.45
CA ASP A 122 10.10 18.11 -10.09
C ASP A 122 9.87 17.21 -11.34
N GLY A 123 10.97 16.66 -11.87
CA GLY A 123 11.04 15.75 -13.00
C GLY A 123 10.78 14.28 -12.68
N ARG A 124 11.68 13.41 -13.16
CA ARG A 124 11.64 11.96 -12.88
C ARG A 124 12.57 11.70 -11.69
N GLU A 125 12.05 11.01 -10.68
CA GLU A 125 12.87 10.61 -9.53
C GLU A 125 13.91 9.57 -9.96
N LEU A 126 15.16 9.80 -9.55
CA LEU A 126 16.29 8.93 -9.85
C LEU A 126 17.02 8.62 -8.54
N PHE A 127 16.95 7.36 -8.12
CA PHE A 127 17.58 6.90 -6.88
C PHE A 127 19.01 6.37 -7.10
N THR A 128 19.81 7.17 -7.79
CA THR A 128 21.23 6.89 -8.08
C THR A 128 22.11 7.72 -7.17
N ASP A 129 23.35 7.26 -6.95
CA ASP A 129 24.32 7.94 -6.07
C ASP A 129 24.60 9.40 -6.49
N GLN A 130 24.41 9.75 -7.76
CA GLN A 130 24.54 11.12 -8.26
C GLN A 130 23.54 12.11 -7.63
N TYR A 131 22.34 11.63 -7.28
CA TYR A 131 21.27 12.44 -6.67
C TYR A 131 21.19 12.20 -5.15
N ARG A 132 22.19 11.51 -4.57
CA ARG A 132 22.25 11.33 -3.12
C ARG A 132 22.63 12.67 -2.48
N ILE A 133 21.76 13.19 -1.62
CA ILE A 133 22.00 14.43 -0.90
C ILE A 133 22.96 14.16 0.26
N LYS A 134 23.87 15.10 0.50
CA LYS A 134 24.67 15.12 1.72
C LYS A 134 23.80 15.58 2.88
N VAL A 135 23.78 14.81 3.97
CA VAL A 135 22.91 15.09 5.12
C VAL A 135 23.12 16.50 5.69
N ARG A 136 24.37 16.99 5.72
CA ARG A 136 24.68 18.36 6.14
C ARG A 136 23.94 19.42 5.31
N ASP A 137 24.07 19.35 3.99
CA ASP A 137 23.42 20.29 3.05
C ASP A 137 21.89 20.24 3.18
N MET A 138 21.32 19.06 3.48
CA MET A 138 19.89 18.89 3.75
C MET A 138 19.49 19.62 5.04
N LEU A 139 20.20 19.41 6.14
CA LEU A 139 19.91 20.05 7.43
C LEU A 139 19.98 21.57 7.32
N ASP A 140 21.02 22.08 6.65
CA ASP A 140 21.19 23.52 6.40
C ASP A 140 20.03 24.09 5.55
N ARG A 141 19.61 23.39 4.48
CA ARG A 141 18.52 23.81 3.58
C ARG A 141 17.17 23.91 4.28
N PHE A 142 16.90 23.03 5.23
CA PHE A 142 15.63 23.01 5.97
C PHE A 142 15.67 23.81 7.28
N HIS A 143 16.80 24.48 7.58
CA HIS A 143 17.04 25.22 8.83
C HIS A 143 16.89 24.36 10.09
N ILE A 144 17.34 23.10 10.02
CA ILE A 144 17.37 22.19 11.16
C ILE A 144 18.73 22.36 11.85
N TYR A 145 18.73 22.78 13.11
CA TYR A 145 19.96 22.93 13.86
C TYR A 145 20.57 21.55 14.19
N TYR A 146 21.89 21.46 14.09
CA TYR A 146 22.63 20.24 14.38
C TYR A 146 23.98 20.56 15.01
N SER A 147 24.52 19.57 15.72
CA SER A 147 25.89 19.55 16.20
C SER A 147 26.62 18.33 15.65
N ASP A 148 27.95 18.40 15.52
CA ASP A 148 28.73 17.26 15.08
C ASP A 148 28.80 16.21 16.21
N ALA A 149 28.37 14.99 15.92
CA ALA A 149 28.33 13.92 16.92
C ALA A 149 29.72 13.35 17.20
N LYS A 150 29.89 12.76 18.40
CA LYS A 150 31.13 12.05 18.77
C LYS A 150 31.38 10.87 17.83
N GLY A 151 32.51 10.91 17.11
CA GLY A 151 32.87 9.88 16.12
C GLY A 151 32.41 10.19 14.69
N SER A 152 31.97 11.42 14.43
CA SER A 152 31.83 11.96 13.07
C SER A 152 33.18 11.96 12.36
N SER A 153 33.23 11.45 11.14
CA SER A 153 34.40 11.44 10.25
C SER A 153 34.02 12.03 8.91
N GLU A 154 34.98 12.58 8.16
CA GLU A 154 34.73 13.13 6.81
C GLU A 154 34.08 12.12 5.85
N LYS A 155 34.36 10.82 6.03
CA LYS A 155 33.75 9.74 5.24
C LYS A 155 32.38 9.29 5.75
N HIS A 156 32.11 9.44 7.04
CA HIS A 156 30.89 9.02 7.73
C HIS A 156 30.46 10.13 8.69
N PRO A 157 29.83 11.19 8.16
CA PRO A 157 29.43 12.31 8.98
C PRO A 157 28.27 11.89 9.88
N LYS A 158 28.43 12.13 11.18
CA LYS A 158 27.37 11.89 12.17
C LYS A 158 26.99 13.19 12.84
N PHE A 159 25.70 13.37 13.03
CA PHE A 159 25.12 14.58 13.61
C PHE A 159 24.30 14.23 14.84
N THR A 160 24.32 15.11 15.82
CA THR A 160 23.44 15.09 16.98
C THR A 160 22.46 16.24 16.81
N ILE A 161 21.18 15.90 16.76
CA ILE A 161 20.07 16.84 16.61
C ILE A 161 19.29 16.78 17.91
N GLU A 162 19.04 17.93 18.53
CA GLU A 162 18.21 18.01 19.72
C GLU A 162 16.75 17.73 19.36
N GLU A 163 15.99 17.15 20.29
CA GLU A 163 14.60 16.74 20.02
C GLU A 163 13.69 17.92 19.68
N SER A 164 14.01 19.11 20.19
CA SER A 164 13.33 20.39 19.93
C SER A 164 13.63 20.98 18.56
N ASP A 165 14.78 20.63 17.96
CA ASP A 165 15.21 21.18 16.67
C ASP A 165 14.63 20.39 15.48
N VAL A 166 14.06 19.22 15.73
CA VAL A 166 13.39 18.42 14.69
C VAL A 166 12.00 19.00 14.41
N PRO A 167 11.71 19.51 13.20
CA PRO A 167 10.43 20.12 12.86
C PRO A 167 9.34 19.05 12.58
N ALA A 168 9.13 18.12 13.51
CA ALA A 168 8.16 17.04 13.36
C ALA A 168 6.72 17.57 13.22
N ASN A 169 6.41 18.67 13.92
CA ASN A 169 5.09 19.30 13.91
C ASN A 169 4.77 19.98 12.56
N GLU A 170 5.79 20.35 11.78
CA GLU A 170 5.60 20.94 10.45
C GLU A 170 5.37 19.88 9.36
N VAL A 171 5.68 18.60 9.63
CA VAL A 171 5.53 17.51 8.65
C VAL A 171 4.11 16.96 8.74
N LEU A 172 3.21 17.49 7.91
CA LEU A 172 1.79 17.12 7.90
C LEU A 172 1.40 16.24 6.70
N SER A 173 2.33 15.95 5.79
CA SER A 173 2.07 15.06 4.66
C SER A 173 3.30 14.25 4.26
N TYR A 174 3.07 13.11 3.64
CA TYR A 174 4.11 12.33 2.97
C TYR A 174 3.76 12.12 1.50
N TYR A 175 4.74 12.23 0.62
CA TYR A 175 4.65 11.68 -0.72
C TYR A 175 5.20 10.26 -0.73
N ILE A 176 4.47 9.34 -1.34
CA ILE A 176 4.90 7.96 -1.51
C ILE A 176 4.88 7.59 -2.99
N ILE A 177 5.80 6.74 -3.39
CA ILE A 177 5.84 6.13 -4.71
C ILE A 177 5.43 4.69 -4.56
N GLU A 178 4.32 4.33 -5.18
CA GLU A 178 3.80 2.98 -5.20
C GLU A 178 4.06 2.32 -6.53
N ARG A 179 4.51 1.07 -6.46
CA ARG A 179 4.64 0.15 -7.57
C ARG A 179 3.58 -0.93 -7.40
N TYR A 180 2.58 -0.87 -8.27
CA TYR A 180 1.66 -1.97 -8.50
C TYR A 180 2.32 -2.92 -9.48
N GLU A 181 2.57 -4.16 -9.06
CA GLU A 181 3.22 -5.19 -9.85
C GLU A 181 2.42 -6.49 -9.82
N PHE A 182 2.19 -7.06 -11.01
CA PHE A 182 1.64 -8.40 -11.16
C PHE A 182 2.77 -9.36 -11.50
N ASP A 183 3.08 -10.24 -10.55
CA ASP A 183 4.14 -11.23 -10.67
C ASP A 183 3.59 -12.53 -11.29
N ASN A 184 4.16 -12.95 -12.43
CA ASN A 184 3.75 -14.17 -13.12
C ASN A 184 4.10 -15.45 -12.33
N ARG A 185 5.14 -15.41 -11.48
CA ARG A 185 5.57 -16.60 -10.72
C ARG A 185 4.59 -16.90 -9.60
N SER A 186 4.20 -15.88 -8.86
CA SER A 186 3.21 -16.03 -7.78
C SER A 186 1.77 -15.84 -8.23
N ASN A 187 1.53 -15.37 -9.46
CA ASN A 187 0.22 -15.00 -10.01
C ASN A 187 -0.59 -14.11 -9.06
N ARG A 188 0.09 -13.19 -8.37
CA ARG A 188 -0.51 -12.29 -7.39
C ARG A 188 -0.18 -10.85 -7.72
N MET A 189 -1.18 -10.01 -7.54
CA MET A 189 -1.01 -8.56 -7.52
C MET A 189 -0.37 -8.16 -6.20
N ARG A 190 0.71 -7.38 -6.24
CA ARG A 190 1.35 -6.81 -5.07
C ARG A 190 1.50 -5.30 -5.23
N THR A 191 1.24 -4.59 -4.14
CA THR A 191 1.55 -3.17 -4.03
C THR A 191 2.82 -3.06 -3.20
N ARG A 192 3.85 -2.44 -3.76
CA ARG A 192 5.10 -2.16 -3.05
C ARG A 192 5.34 -0.67 -3.01
N ILE A 193 5.71 -0.15 -1.85
CA ILE A 193 6.16 1.24 -1.75
C ILE A 193 7.63 1.27 -2.10
N GLN A 194 7.99 2.02 -3.13
CA GLN A 194 9.36 2.16 -3.60
C GLN A 194 10.12 3.19 -2.75
N ALA A 195 9.50 4.32 -2.47
CA ALA A 195 10.12 5.41 -1.72
C ALA A 195 9.08 6.27 -0.98
N ILE A 196 9.54 6.93 0.07
CA ILE A 196 8.78 7.88 0.87
C ILE A 196 9.52 9.22 0.93
N CYS A 197 8.77 10.32 0.96
CA CYS A 197 9.29 11.68 1.06
C CYS A 197 8.44 12.46 2.09
N PRO A 198 9.04 12.93 3.19
CA PRO A 198 8.39 13.87 4.09
C PRO A 198 8.12 15.22 3.40
N VAL A 199 7.00 15.86 3.73
CA VAL A 199 6.62 17.17 3.20
C VAL A 199 6.37 18.13 4.36
N LEU A 200 7.13 19.22 4.39
CA LEU A 200 6.93 20.30 5.36
C LEU A 200 5.80 21.22 4.89
N HIS A 201 4.95 21.61 5.83
CA HIS A 201 3.89 22.58 5.63
C HIS A 201 4.26 23.83 6.41
N ARG A 202 4.66 24.89 5.70
CA ARG A 202 4.94 26.19 6.31
C ARG A 202 3.90 27.20 5.83
N THR A 203 3.21 27.81 6.77
CA THR A 203 2.33 28.96 6.50
C THR A 203 3.22 30.20 6.38
N ASP A 204 3.20 30.83 5.21
CA ASP A 204 3.80 32.16 5.05
C ASP A 204 2.86 33.20 5.67
N ASP A 205 3.40 34.29 6.24
CA ASP A 205 2.64 35.29 7.01
C ASP A 205 1.54 36.00 6.18
N PHE A 206 1.57 35.86 4.85
CA PHE A 206 0.61 36.43 3.90
C PHE A 206 -0.31 35.40 3.22
N GLY A 207 -0.10 34.10 3.42
CA GLY A 207 -0.84 33.03 2.73
C GLY A 207 -1.85 32.34 3.64
N THR A 208 -3.10 32.20 3.19
CA THR A 208 -4.11 31.39 3.90
C THR A 208 -3.86 29.89 3.78
N GLU A 209 -3.06 29.46 2.80
CA GLU A 209 -2.72 28.04 2.56
C GLU A 209 -1.25 27.75 2.90
N ALA A 210 -1.02 26.66 3.63
CA ALA A 210 0.32 26.20 3.96
C ALA A 210 1.05 25.75 2.68
N VAL A 211 2.21 26.33 2.42
CA VAL A 211 3.06 25.96 1.28
C VAL A 211 3.73 24.63 1.57
N LYS A 212 3.62 23.69 0.63
CA LYS A 212 4.17 22.34 0.71
C LYS A 212 5.62 22.32 0.22
N TYR A 213 6.55 21.95 1.08
CA TYR A 213 7.97 21.81 0.81
C TYR A 213 8.40 20.34 0.92
N PRO A 214 8.44 19.59 -0.20
CA PRO A 214 8.95 18.22 -0.19
C PRO A 214 10.45 18.22 0.15
N MET A 215 10.86 17.33 1.07
CA MET A 215 12.23 17.35 1.56
C MET A 215 13.19 16.55 0.66
N PHE A 216 13.08 15.23 0.73
CA PHE A 216 13.97 14.28 0.07
C PHE A 216 13.30 12.91 0.03
N TRP A 217 13.70 12.08 -0.93
CA TRP A 217 13.26 10.70 -1.05
C TRP A 217 14.13 9.73 -0.26
N ILE A 218 13.49 8.73 0.32
CA ILE A 218 14.15 7.60 0.98
C ILE A 218 13.62 6.32 0.34
N LYS A 219 14.51 5.39 0.01
CA LYS A 219 14.10 4.05 -0.45
C LYS A 219 13.45 3.31 0.70
N MET A 220 12.27 2.73 0.45
CA MET A 220 11.56 1.97 1.47
C MET A 220 12.37 0.72 1.87
N ASP A 221 13.06 0.08 0.93
CA ASP A 221 13.88 -1.12 1.19
C ASP A 221 14.95 -0.89 2.26
N ASP A 222 15.58 0.29 2.28
CA ASP A 222 16.60 0.66 3.27
C ASP A 222 15.98 0.98 4.64
N LEU A 223 14.73 1.46 4.65
CA LEU A 223 14.01 1.90 5.85
C LEU A 223 13.31 0.75 6.58
N ARG A 224 12.85 -0.27 5.85
CA ARG A 224 12.07 -1.42 6.35
C ARG A 224 12.64 -2.13 7.57
N PRO A 225 13.95 -2.45 7.65
CA PRO A 225 14.50 -3.15 8.81
C PRO A 225 14.28 -2.38 10.11
N TYR A 226 14.28 -1.04 10.05
CA TYR A 226 14.04 -0.18 11.19
C TYR A 226 12.55 -0.09 11.54
N LEU A 227 11.68 0.06 10.52
CA LEU A 227 10.23 0.13 10.69
C LEU A 227 9.61 -1.14 11.26
N SER A 228 10.18 -2.30 10.95
CA SER A 228 9.69 -3.59 11.46
C SER A 228 9.88 -3.80 12.96
N THR A 229 10.73 -3.00 13.59
CA THR A 229 11.01 -3.12 15.04
C THR A 229 10.10 -2.24 15.89
N GLN A 230 9.39 -1.32 15.24
CA GLN A 230 8.58 -0.29 15.88
C GLN A 230 7.11 -0.64 15.72
N ASN A 231 6.45 -0.91 16.85
CA ASN A 231 5.04 -1.24 16.91
C ASN A 231 4.22 0.04 17.02
N ILE A 232 3.13 0.13 16.26
CA ILE A 232 2.24 1.30 16.21
C ILE A 232 0.80 0.91 16.52
N PHE A 233 0.03 1.90 16.96
CA PHE A 233 -1.42 1.80 17.06
C PHE A 233 -2.05 2.18 15.73
N THR A 234 -2.94 1.34 15.20
CA THR A 234 -3.58 1.58 13.89
C THR A 234 -5.04 2.04 14.02
N SER A 235 -5.62 1.98 15.22
CA SER A 235 -7.03 2.30 15.45
C SER A 235 -7.24 2.69 16.91
N ASP A 236 -8.07 3.71 17.12
CA ASP A 236 -8.47 4.17 18.45
C ASP A 236 -9.32 3.16 19.22
N ASP A 237 -10.04 2.29 18.48
CA ASP A 237 -10.86 1.22 19.06
C ASP A 237 -9.98 0.07 19.59
N ASN A 238 -8.84 -0.17 18.94
CA ASN A 238 -7.91 -1.24 19.31
C ASN A 238 -6.52 -0.69 19.61
N ASN A 239 -6.35 -0.28 20.87
CA ASN A 239 -5.10 0.25 21.41
C ASN A 239 -4.04 -0.83 21.69
N LEU A 240 -4.13 -2.01 21.06
CA LEU A 240 -3.06 -2.99 21.11
C LEU A 240 -2.11 -2.76 19.94
N ALA A 241 -0.85 -2.44 20.23
CA ALA A 241 0.19 -2.21 19.21
C ALA A 241 0.63 -3.54 18.55
N THR A 242 -0.24 -4.14 17.76
CA THR A 242 0.00 -5.42 17.06
C THR A 242 0.63 -5.25 15.68
N CYS A 243 0.53 -4.05 15.11
CA CYS A 243 1.01 -3.73 13.78
C CYS A 243 2.34 -2.98 13.88
N THR A 244 3.27 -3.24 12.96
CA THR A 244 4.50 -2.43 12.83
C THR A 244 4.34 -1.39 11.73
N TYR A 245 5.21 -0.39 11.67
CA TYR A 245 5.21 0.55 10.54
C TYR A 245 5.40 -0.15 9.19
N ASP A 246 6.24 -1.19 9.14
CA ASP A 246 6.44 -1.98 7.91
C ASP A 246 5.15 -2.73 7.53
N ASP A 247 4.47 -3.37 8.48
CA ASP A 247 3.19 -4.02 8.24
C ASP A 247 2.12 -3.04 7.74
N PHE A 248 2.07 -1.82 8.31
CA PHE A 248 1.13 -0.78 7.91
C PHE A 248 1.26 -0.40 6.43
N PHE A 249 2.50 -0.27 5.94
CA PHE A 249 2.77 0.01 4.54
C PHE A 249 2.56 -1.22 3.65
N GLN A 250 2.93 -2.42 4.10
CA GLN A 250 2.72 -3.66 3.34
C GLN A 250 1.26 -4.00 3.14
N LEU A 251 0.44 -3.79 4.17
CA LEU A 251 -0.99 -4.07 4.15
C LEU A 251 -1.79 -2.95 3.47
N GLY A 252 -1.17 -1.82 3.16
CA GLY A 252 -1.85 -0.68 2.54
C GLY A 252 -2.91 -0.06 3.46
N LEU A 253 -2.62 0.04 4.77
CA LEU A 253 -3.57 0.60 5.75
C LEU A 253 -3.67 2.13 5.71
N TYR A 254 -2.84 2.79 4.91
CA TYR A 254 -2.86 4.23 4.68
C TYR A 254 -3.90 4.65 3.65
N GLU A 255 -4.22 5.93 3.63
CA GLU A 255 -5.11 6.54 2.64
C GLU A 255 -4.49 7.79 2.03
N GLY A 256 -4.54 7.91 0.70
CA GLY A 256 -3.94 9.05 0.02
C GLY A 256 -4.38 9.23 -1.42
N ASP A 257 -4.30 10.47 -1.85
CA ASP A 257 -4.78 10.90 -3.16
C ASP A 257 -3.65 10.84 -4.19
N ILE A 258 -3.98 10.40 -5.41
CA ILE A 258 -3.01 10.25 -6.49
C ILE A 258 -2.70 11.62 -7.09
N TYR A 259 -1.54 12.21 -6.79
CA TYR A 259 -1.18 13.53 -7.31
C TYR A 259 -0.37 13.48 -8.61
N LYS A 260 0.34 12.38 -8.85
CA LYS A 260 1.16 12.16 -10.04
C LYS A 260 1.14 10.69 -10.40
N THR A 261 1.24 10.39 -11.68
CA THR A 261 1.45 9.03 -12.13
C THR A 261 2.61 8.98 -13.09
N ARG A 262 3.30 7.84 -13.17
CA ARG A 262 4.34 7.67 -14.18
C ARG A 262 3.66 7.70 -15.56
N ASN A 263 3.85 8.80 -16.28
CA ASN A 263 3.27 9.08 -17.58
C ASN A 263 4.37 9.51 -18.56
N LEU A 264 4.10 9.38 -19.85
CA LEU A 264 5.08 9.72 -20.90
C LEU A 264 5.45 11.21 -20.89
N ARG A 265 4.50 12.07 -20.52
CA ARG A 265 4.67 13.53 -20.48
C ARG A 265 5.32 14.04 -19.19
N ASN A 266 5.53 13.16 -18.21
CA ASN A 266 6.02 13.50 -16.87
C ASN A 266 5.29 14.69 -16.20
N LYS A 267 3.98 14.80 -16.43
CA LYS A 267 3.13 15.86 -15.86
C LYS A 267 2.41 15.36 -14.61
N SER A 268 2.18 16.23 -13.64
CA SER A 268 1.29 15.93 -12.50
C SER A 268 -0.16 15.76 -12.97
N MET A 269 -1.01 15.19 -12.11
CA MET A 269 -2.44 15.06 -12.42
C MET A 269 -3.11 16.43 -12.53
N ALA A 270 -2.76 17.38 -11.66
CA ALA A 270 -3.25 18.75 -11.73
C ALA A 270 -2.87 19.47 -13.04
N GLN A 271 -1.72 19.17 -13.63
CA GLN A 271 -1.32 19.71 -14.94
C GLN A 271 -2.02 19.05 -16.12
N LEU A 272 -2.53 17.83 -15.95
CA LEU A 272 -3.26 17.09 -16.99
C LEU A 272 -4.76 17.35 -16.94
N TYR A 273 -5.29 17.55 -15.75
CA TYR A 273 -6.69 17.83 -15.45
C TYR A 273 -6.74 19.10 -14.58
N PRO A 274 -6.79 20.28 -15.19
CA PRO A 274 -6.85 21.55 -14.46
C PRO A 274 -8.17 21.71 -13.67
N ASP A 275 -9.26 21.15 -14.20
CA ASP A 275 -10.57 21.22 -13.57
C ASP A 275 -10.67 20.24 -12.38
N PRO A 276 -11.11 20.68 -11.18
CA PRO A 276 -11.11 19.84 -9.97
C PRO A 276 -11.98 18.57 -10.09
N ASP A 277 -13.13 18.66 -10.75
CA ASP A 277 -14.04 17.53 -10.92
C ASP A 277 -13.44 16.46 -11.84
N ASP A 278 -12.83 16.90 -12.95
CA ASP A 278 -12.13 16.01 -13.89
C ASP A 278 -10.89 15.38 -13.24
N LEU A 279 -10.18 16.15 -12.41
CA LEU A 279 -9.04 15.66 -11.64
C LEU A 279 -9.48 14.52 -10.70
N LYS A 280 -10.53 14.74 -9.91
CA LYS A 280 -11.05 13.74 -8.98
C LYS A 280 -11.57 12.50 -9.73
N HIS A 281 -12.33 12.69 -10.79
CA HIS A 281 -12.80 11.59 -11.63
C HIS A 281 -11.63 10.79 -12.23
N ALA A 282 -10.56 11.46 -12.67
CA ALA A 282 -9.36 10.79 -13.16
C ALA A 282 -8.63 10.00 -12.05
N GLN A 283 -8.52 10.56 -10.85
CA GLN A 283 -7.95 9.86 -9.67
C GLN A 283 -8.76 8.60 -9.35
N ASP A 284 -10.08 8.72 -9.25
CA ASP A 284 -11.00 7.62 -8.94
C ASP A 284 -10.96 6.53 -10.02
N SER A 285 -10.94 6.94 -11.31
CA SER A 285 -10.83 6.02 -12.44
C SER A 285 -9.52 5.23 -12.42
N ILE A 286 -8.41 5.89 -12.08
CA ILE A 286 -7.11 5.23 -11.94
C ILE A 286 -7.16 4.26 -10.76
N GLN A 287 -7.65 4.68 -9.60
CA GLN A 287 -7.75 3.83 -8.41
C GLN A 287 -8.61 2.59 -8.68
N GLN A 288 -9.80 2.78 -9.27
CA GLN A 288 -10.68 1.68 -9.65
C GLN A 288 -10.02 0.72 -10.64
N ARG A 289 -9.19 1.23 -11.56
CA ARG A 289 -8.42 0.36 -12.48
C ARG A 289 -7.40 -0.49 -11.73
N LEU A 290 -6.70 0.08 -10.75
CA LEU A 290 -5.73 -0.66 -9.92
C LEU A 290 -6.43 -1.76 -9.12
N ASP A 291 -7.54 -1.45 -8.45
CA ASP A 291 -8.27 -2.39 -7.60
C ASP A 291 -9.01 -3.47 -8.41
N SER A 292 -9.50 -3.12 -9.59
CA SER A 292 -10.19 -4.07 -10.49
C SER A 292 -9.25 -4.88 -11.37
N PHE A 293 -7.97 -4.51 -11.51
CA PHE A 293 -7.03 -5.18 -12.40
C PHE A 293 -6.94 -6.67 -12.09
N GLY A 294 -6.70 -7.03 -10.82
CA GLY A 294 -6.62 -8.42 -10.38
C GLY A 294 -7.91 -9.19 -10.62
N LYS A 295 -9.08 -8.58 -10.37
CA LYS A 295 -10.39 -9.21 -10.56
C LYS A 295 -10.65 -9.59 -12.02
N LYS A 296 -10.16 -8.78 -12.97
CA LYS A 296 -10.35 -9.01 -14.42
C LYS A 296 -9.50 -10.14 -14.98
N LEU A 297 -8.46 -10.57 -14.26
CA LEU A 297 -7.60 -11.68 -14.70
C LEU A 297 -8.21 -13.05 -14.43
N TRP A 298 -9.17 -13.14 -13.49
CA TRP A 298 -9.76 -14.39 -13.05
C TRP A 298 -11.17 -14.56 -13.58
N VAL A 299 -11.59 -15.82 -13.76
CA VAL A 299 -12.97 -16.16 -14.10
C VAL A 299 -13.84 -15.88 -12.87
N PRO A 300 -14.94 -15.11 -12.99
CA PRO A 300 -15.85 -14.88 -11.87
C PRO A 300 -16.38 -16.19 -11.30
N SER A 301 -16.52 -16.25 -9.98
CA SER A 301 -17.09 -17.40 -9.30
C SER A 301 -18.56 -17.60 -9.68
N LEU A 302 -19.10 -18.81 -9.49
CA LEU A 302 -20.51 -19.11 -9.77
C LEU A 302 -21.48 -18.16 -9.06
N GLU A 303 -21.17 -17.78 -7.81
CA GLU A 303 -21.96 -16.84 -7.02
C GLU A 303 -21.93 -15.43 -7.60
N GLU A 304 -20.76 -14.96 -8.04
CA GLU A 304 -20.62 -13.67 -8.73
C GLU A 304 -21.34 -13.67 -10.08
N LEU A 305 -21.35 -14.79 -10.81
CA LEU A 305 -22.09 -14.92 -12.06
C LEU A 305 -23.61 -14.89 -11.83
N THR A 306 -24.11 -15.55 -10.79
CA THR A 306 -25.53 -15.46 -10.42
C THR A 306 -25.90 -14.05 -10.00
N ALA A 307 -25.06 -13.40 -9.18
CA ALA A 307 -25.28 -12.03 -8.75
C ALA A 307 -25.23 -11.04 -9.93
N MET A 308 -24.31 -11.23 -10.89
CA MET A 308 -24.28 -10.44 -12.12
C MET A 308 -25.54 -10.62 -12.94
N ARG A 309 -26.07 -11.85 -13.05
CA ARG A 309 -27.32 -12.12 -13.78
C ARG A 309 -28.50 -11.43 -13.10
N GLU A 310 -28.64 -11.60 -11.79
CA GLU A 310 -29.71 -10.97 -11.00
C GLU A 310 -29.63 -9.44 -11.04
N ALA A 311 -28.43 -8.87 -10.94
CA ALA A 311 -28.21 -7.43 -11.07
C ALA A 311 -28.56 -6.92 -12.48
N LYS A 312 -28.24 -7.69 -13.52
CA LYS A 312 -28.60 -7.35 -14.89
C LYS A 312 -30.11 -7.38 -15.10
N GLU A 313 -30.78 -8.42 -14.60
CA GLU A 313 -32.24 -8.54 -14.64
C GLU A 313 -32.90 -7.37 -13.86
N GLN A 314 -32.36 -6.99 -12.70
CA GLN A 314 -32.85 -5.83 -11.95
C GLN A 314 -32.64 -4.51 -12.71
N ALA A 315 -31.48 -4.31 -13.32
CA ALA A 315 -31.21 -3.10 -14.09
C ALA A 315 -32.08 -3.00 -15.35
N GLU A 316 -32.36 -4.12 -16.01
CA GLU A 316 -33.30 -4.19 -17.14
C GLU A 316 -34.72 -3.82 -16.69
N LEU A 317 -35.17 -4.35 -15.55
CA LEU A 317 -36.48 -3.99 -14.98
C LEU A 317 -36.55 -2.51 -14.57
N GLU A 318 -35.51 -1.96 -13.93
CA GLU A 318 -35.47 -0.53 -13.58
C GLU A 318 -35.43 0.37 -14.81
N ALA A 319 -34.77 -0.07 -15.89
CA ALA A 319 -34.75 0.64 -17.16
C ALA A 319 -36.12 0.59 -17.86
N GLU A 320 -36.79 -0.56 -17.83
CA GLU A 320 -38.17 -0.72 -18.32
C GLU A 320 -39.16 0.14 -17.51
N GLU A 321 -39.04 0.18 -16.18
CA GLU A 321 -39.86 1.04 -15.31
C GLU A 321 -39.62 2.53 -15.58
N LYS A 322 -38.36 2.94 -15.80
CA LYS A 322 -38.01 4.32 -16.17
C LYS A 322 -38.53 4.68 -17.55
N ALA A 323 -38.41 3.78 -18.54
CA ALA A 323 -38.94 3.99 -19.88
C ALA A 323 -40.48 4.09 -19.87
N ALA A 324 -41.17 3.25 -19.10
CA ALA A 324 -42.61 3.33 -18.92
C ALA A 324 -43.06 4.61 -18.20
N ALA A 325 -42.27 5.11 -17.24
CA ALA A 325 -42.53 6.39 -16.58
C ALA A 325 -42.30 7.60 -17.50
N GLU A 326 -41.29 7.56 -18.37
CA GLU A 326 -41.05 8.57 -19.41
C GLU A 326 -42.16 8.58 -20.48
N GLU A 327 -42.64 7.41 -20.90
CA GLU A 327 -43.74 7.28 -21.86
C GLU A 327 -45.09 7.72 -21.27
N ALA A 328 -45.32 7.48 -19.97
CA ALA A 328 -46.49 8.00 -19.26
C ALA A 328 -46.44 9.52 -19.04
N ALA A 329 -45.25 10.10 -18.88
CA ALA A 329 -45.07 11.55 -18.80
C ALA A 329 -45.23 12.24 -20.17
N ALA A 330 -44.87 11.57 -21.27
CA ALA A 330 -45.03 12.07 -22.63
C ALA A 330 -46.48 12.05 -23.15
N ASN A 331 -47.33 11.14 -22.63
CA ASN A 331 -48.75 11.03 -23.02
C ASN A 331 -49.73 11.85 -22.15
N GLY A 332 -49.22 12.77 -21.32
CA GLY A 332 -50.04 13.65 -20.48
C GLY A 332 -50.51 14.92 -21.21
N GLU A 333 -51.46 14.80 -22.12
CA GLU A 333 -52.17 15.96 -22.72
C GLU A 333 -53.59 16.08 -22.12
N GLU A 334 -53.84 17.25 -21.52
CA GLU A 334 -55.10 17.91 -21.14
C GLU A 334 -56.35 17.06 -20.82
N ILE A 335 -56.67 16.91 -19.52
CA ILE A 335 -58.07 16.83 -19.10
C ILE A 335 -58.45 18.16 -18.46
N GLY A 336 -59.33 18.85 -19.18
CA GLY A 336 -59.82 20.19 -18.93
C GLY A 336 -60.30 20.42 -17.50
N ASN A 337 -59.93 21.60 -17.02
CA ASN A 337 -60.46 22.24 -15.84
C ASN A 337 -61.93 22.62 -16.12
N ASP A 338 -62.88 21.97 -15.48
CA ASP A 338 -64.25 22.52 -15.39
C ASP A 338 -64.74 22.47 -13.94
N ASP A 339 -65.02 23.68 -13.45
CA ASP A 339 -65.48 24.02 -12.13
C ASP A 339 -66.95 23.60 -11.95
N GLN A 340 -67.29 22.87 -10.88
CA GLN A 340 -68.58 23.08 -10.21
C GLN A 340 -68.62 22.54 -8.76
N LYS A 341 -68.45 23.48 -7.81
CA LYS A 341 -68.90 23.35 -6.42
C LYS A 341 -70.41 23.56 -6.31
N LYS A 342 -71.16 22.59 -5.75
CA LYS A 342 -72.28 22.85 -4.81
C LYS A 342 -72.83 21.59 -4.09
N ASN A 343 -72.25 21.32 -2.94
CA ASN A 343 -72.85 21.10 -1.60
C ASN A 343 -74.35 20.69 -1.45
N THR A 344 -74.61 19.50 -0.89
CA THR A 344 -75.70 19.19 0.08
C THR A 344 -75.30 17.94 0.91
N ARG A 345 -75.00 18.09 2.23
CA ARG A 345 -75.83 17.69 3.40
C ARG A 345 -76.36 16.24 3.34
N ARG A 346 -76.25 15.33 4.33
CA ARG A 346 -76.10 15.41 5.80
C ARG A 346 -75.96 13.96 6.35
N ALA A 347 -75.20 13.82 7.46
CA ALA A 347 -75.42 13.00 8.68
C ALA A 347 -75.73 11.48 8.54
N SER A 348 -75.34 10.54 9.39
CA SER A 348 -74.81 10.40 10.76
C SER A 348 -74.29 8.93 10.82
N ALA A 349 -73.56 8.36 11.78
CA ALA A 349 -73.30 8.66 13.18
C ALA A 349 -72.05 7.87 13.62
N ARG A 350 -71.48 8.33 14.73
CA ARG A 350 -70.35 7.81 15.53
C ARG A 350 -70.57 6.34 15.94
N ARG A 351 -69.59 5.52 16.33
CA ARG A 351 -68.55 5.66 17.38
C ARG A 351 -67.80 4.31 17.38
N SER A 352 -66.47 4.22 17.40
CA SER A 352 -65.69 4.16 18.65
C SER A 352 -64.17 4.28 18.37
N THR A 353 -63.50 4.85 19.35
CA THR A 353 -62.09 5.27 19.43
C THR A 353 -61.21 4.13 20.03
N PRO A 354 -59.94 4.35 20.47
CA PRO A 354 -58.74 4.15 19.64
C PRO A 354 -57.66 3.29 20.34
N LYS A 355 -56.70 2.70 19.60
CA LYS A 355 -55.32 2.49 20.14
C LYS A 355 -54.29 2.07 19.07
N LYS A 356 -53.30 2.96 18.93
CA LYS A 356 -51.84 2.77 18.85
C LYS A 356 -51.25 1.60 18.04
N ASP A 357 -50.50 2.02 17.01
CA ASP A 357 -49.11 1.67 16.69
C ASP A 357 -48.67 0.21 16.74
N ALA A 358 -48.50 -0.38 15.55
CA ALA A 358 -47.31 -1.16 15.15
C ALA A 358 -47.48 -1.64 13.69
N LYS A 359 -46.98 -0.87 12.71
CA LYS A 359 -46.91 -1.34 11.32
C LYS A 359 -45.67 -2.23 11.16
N ALA A 360 -45.85 -3.51 11.47
CA ALA A 360 -44.88 -4.56 11.20
C ALA A 360 -44.56 -4.64 9.69
N LYS A 361 -43.26 -4.64 9.36
CA LYS A 361 -42.71 -4.96 8.04
C LYS A 361 -43.22 -6.34 7.60
N LYS A 362 -44.02 -6.42 6.53
CA LYS A 362 -44.33 -7.68 5.84
C LYS A 362 -43.07 -8.16 5.11
N LYS A 363 -42.43 -9.19 5.66
CA LYS A 363 -41.46 -10.04 4.94
C LYS A 363 -42.25 -10.92 3.95
N ASN A 364 -42.00 -10.76 2.65
CA ASN A 364 -42.45 -11.73 1.66
C ASN A 364 -41.58 -12.99 1.76
N LYS A 365 -42.22 -14.16 1.89
CA LYS A 365 -41.58 -15.48 1.86
C LYS A 365 -41.10 -15.81 0.44
N PRO A 366 -39.96 -16.47 0.25
CA PRO A 366 -39.52 -16.92 -1.06
C PRO A 366 -40.39 -18.07 -1.57
N THR A 367 -40.76 -17.97 -2.84
CA THR A 367 -41.50 -18.97 -3.60
C THR A 367 -40.65 -20.22 -3.79
N LYS A 368 -41.17 -21.38 -3.37
CA LYS A 368 -40.50 -22.67 -3.43
C LYS A 368 -40.50 -23.17 -4.89
N VAL A 369 -39.38 -23.05 -5.59
CA VAL A 369 -39.23 -23.57 -6.96
C VAL A 369 -39.22 -25.11 -6.92
N LYS A 370 -40.13 -25.73 -7.68
CA LYS A 370 -40.15 -27.19 -7.89
C LYS A 370 -38.97 -27.59 -8.79
N ARG A 371 -38.13 -28.47 -8.27
CA ARG A 371 -37.02 -29.10 -8.99
C ARG A 371 -37.55 -29.93 -10.18
N ALA A 372 -37.04 -29.69 -11.38
CA ALA A 372 -37.34 -30.52 -12.55
C ALA A 372 -36.85 -31.96 -12.33
N LYS A 373 -37.66 -32.93 -12.78
CA LYS A 373 -37.44 -34.37 -12.63
C LYS A 373 -36.42 -34.83 -13.67
N ALA A 374 -35.29 -35.39 -13.22
CA ALA A 374 -34.30 -36.01 -14.11
C ALA A 374 -34.88 -37.24 -14.82
N PRO A 375 -34.48 -37.54 -16.08
CA PRO A 375 -34.95 -38.72 -16.79
C PRO A 375 -34.37 -39.99 -16.17
N LYS A 376 -35.22 -41.03 -16.06
CA LYS A 376 -34.85 -42.36 -15.56
C LYS A 376 -33.95 -43.08 -16.57
N GLY A 377 -32.66 -43.23 -16.24
CA GLY A 377 -31.75 -44.21 -16.84
C GLY A 377 -31.72 -45.49 -16.00
N ALA A 378 -31.66 -46.63 -16.69
CA ALA A 378 -31.84 -47.98 -16.16
C ALA A 378 -30.84 -48.41 -15.07
N ALA A 379 -31.29 -49.34 -14.24
CA ALA A 379 -30.58 -49.95 -13.14
C ALA A 379 -29.32 -50.71 -13.59
N ASN A 380 -28.23 -50.56 -12.84
CA ASN A 380 -27.32 -51.68 -12.58
C ASN A 380 -26.66 -51.56 -11.19
N SER A 381 -26.58 -52.69 -10.51
CA SER A 381 -26.19 -52.92 -9.13
C SER A 381 -24.68 -52.83 -8.90
N GLY A 382 -24.25 -52.36 -7.72
CA GLY A 382 -22.83 -52.39 -7.34
C GLY A 382 -22.47 -51.69 -6.02
N ALA A 383 -22.57 -52.44 -4.93
CA ALA A 383 -21.84 -52.36 -3.64
C ALA A 383 -21.31 -51.00 -3.12
N THR A 384 -21.87 -50.60 -1.97
CA THR A 384 -21.32 -49.62 -1.03
C THR A 384 -20.04 -50.15 -0.36
N ARG A 385 -18.95 -49.38 -0.39
CA ARG A 385 -17.80 -49.60 0.50
C ARG A 385 -17.40 -48.28 1.16
N SER A 386 -17.87 -48.07 2.39
CA SER A 386 -17.42 -46.99 3.26
C SER A 386 -16.03 -47.33 3.80
N VAL A 387 -15.07 -46.43 3.66
CA VAL A 387 -13.79 -46.51 4.39
C VAL A 387 -13.71 -45.30 5.33
N ARG A 388 -14.03 -45.55 6.60
CA ARG A 388 -13.49 -44.80 7.73
C ARG A 388 -12.08 -45.32 8.01
N ASN A 389 -11.08 -44.45 8.09
CA ASN A 389 -9.92 -44.61 8.98
C ASN A 389 -9.23 -43.25 9.10
N ARG A 390 -9.32 -42.58 10.25
CA ARG A 390 -8.59 -42.77 11.52
C ARG A 390 -7.30 -41.94 11.55
N ARG A 391 -7.35 -40.93 12.43
CA ARG A 391 -6.21 -40.28 13.05
C ARG A 391 -5.22 -41.34 13.58
N LYS A 392 -3.94 -41.09 13.36
CA LYS A 392 -2.87 -41.30 14.34
C LYS A 392 -1.99 -40.06 14.32
#